data_AF-A0A1Q4G7V9-F1
#
_entry.id   AF-A0A1Q4G7V9-F1
#
_cell.length_a   1.000
_cell.length_b   1.000
_cell.length_c   1.000
_cell.angle_alpha   90.00
_cell.angle_beta   90.00
_cell.angle_gamma   90.00
#
_symmetry.space_group_name_H-M   'P 1'
#
loop_
_entity.id
_entity.type
_entity.pdbx_description
1 polymer ?
#
loop_
_entity_poly.entity_id
_entity_poly.type
_entity_poly.pdbx_seq_one_letter_code
_entity_poly.pdbx_strand_id
1 'polypeptide(L)'
;MILVPLKEPGVLYEEKVRKNLEELEGDYYSFLNQTFIEDLHQSNVVSKDGVVLLMNIRSAIEHLDHFKWNVEDFLTDNNWHEIRNFVVNVFLSELK
;
A
#
# COMPACT_ATOMS: atom_id res chain seq x y z
N MET A 1 4.30 -2.84 -4.79
CA MET A 1 4.15 -3.13 -3.34
C MET A 1 3.30 -4.37 -3.18
N ILE A 2 3.76 -5.38 -2.45
CA ILE A 2 2.96 -6.57 -2.13
C ILE A 2 2.55 -6.46 -0.66
N LEU A 3 1.29 -6.11 -0.41
CA LEU A 3 0.79 -5.92 0.95
C LEU A 3 0.72 -7.23 1.74
N VAL A 4 0.52 -8.37 1.06
CA VAL A 4 0.44 -9.70 1.67
C VAL A 4 1.74 -10.46 1.38
N PRO A 5 2.69 -10.52 2.33
CA PRO A 5 3.99 -11.12 2.07
C PRO A 5 3.87 -12.63 1.84
N LEU A 6 4.79 -13.19 1.06
CA LEU A 6 4.92 -14.65 0.96
C LEU A 6 5.40 -15.22 2.31
N LYS A 7 4.85 -16.38 2.70
CA LYS A 7 5.29 -17.10 3.89
C LYS A 7 6.73 -17.61 3.66
N GLU A 8 7.64 -17.26 4.56
CA GLU A 8 9.02 -17.78 4.55
C GLU A 8 9.22 -18.79 5.68
N PRO A 9 10.07 -19.82 5.48
CA PRO A 9 10.46 -20.72 6.55
C PRO A 9 11.19 -19.98 7.67
N GLY A 10 10.82 -20.26 8.92
CA GLY A 10 11.52 -19.71 10.10
C GLY A 10 11.17 -18.27 10.47
N VAL A 11 10.31 -17.59 9.72
CA VAL A 11 9.81 -16.24 10.06
C VAL A 11 8.32 -16.32 10.41
N LEU A 12 7.91 -15.68 11.50
CA LEU A 12 6.50 -15.60 11.86
C LEU A 12 5.78 -14.72 10.83
N TYR A 13 4.72 -15.25 10.22
CA TYR A 13 3.97 -14.56 9.18
C TYR A 13 3.41 -13.21 9.67
N GLU A 14 2.96 -13.16 10.92
CA GLU A 14 2.48 -11.94 11.58
C GLU A 14 3.55 -10.84 11.68
N GLU A 15 4.82 -11.19 11.91
CA GLU A 15 5.91 -10.21 11.99
C GLU A 15 6.15 -9.55 10.63
N LYS A 16 6.05 -10.32 9.54
CA LYS A 16 6.15 -9.76 8.19
C LYS A 16 4.98 -8.86 7.84
N VAL A 17 3.77 -9.28 8.20
CA VAL A 17 2.57 -8.47 7.99
C VAL A 17 2.69 -7.16 8.76
N ARG A 18 3.14 -7.21 10.02
CA ARG A 18 3.40 -6.01 10.83
C ARG A 18 4.40 -5.08 10.15
N LYS A 19 5.55 -5.62 9.71
CA LYS A 19 6.56 -4.82 9.03
C LYS A 19 6.04 -4.15 7.76
N ASN A 20 5.31 -4.90 6.92
CA ASN A 20 4.72 -4.35 5.70
C ASN A 20 3.66 -3.27 6.02
N LEU A 21 2.91 -3.42 7.10
CA LEU A 21 1.95 -2.42 7.58
C LEU A 21 2.66 -1.15 8.05
N GLU A 22 3.71 -1.28 8.86
CA GLU A 22 4.53 -0.16 9.34
C GLU A 22 5.19 0.60 8.18
N GLU A 23 5.69 -0.12 7.17
CA GLU A 23 6.23 0.46 5.93
C GLU A 23 5.14 1.22 5.16
N LEU A 24 3.97 0.60 4.95
CA LEU A 24 2.85 1.25 4.27
C LEU A 24 2.39 2.53 5.00
N GLU A 25 2.38 2.50 6.32
CA GLU A 25 1.98 3.64 7.14
C GLU A 25 2.99 4.78 7.00
N GLY A 26 4.28 4.45 7.07
CA GLY A 26 5.36 5.39 6.81
C GLY A 26 5.26 5.99 5.41
N ASP A 27 4.99 5.17 4.40
CA ASP A 27 4.82 5.59 3.01
C ASP A 27 3.62 6.52 2.84
N TYR A 28 2.50 6.28 3.52
CA TYR A 28 1.32 7.14 3.47
C TYR A 28 1.62 8.60 3.87
N TYR A 29 2.42 8.78 4.92
CA TYR A 29 2.80 10.10 5.43
C TYR A 29 4.00 10.72 4.71
N SER A 30 4.78 9.93 3.97
CA SER A 30 5.99 10.39 3.28
C SER A 30 5.85 10.33 1.76
N PHE A 31 5.98 9.14 1.16
CA PHE A 31 6.07 8.93 -0.29
C PHE A 31 4.74 9.09 -1.04
N LEU A 32 3.62 8.75 -0.41
CA LEU A 32 2.30 8.87 -1.02
C LEU A 32 1.71 10.27 -0.86
N ASN A 33 2.46 11.26 -0.40
CA ASN A 33 1.96 12.64 -0.34
C ASN A 33 1.86 13.24 -1.76
N GLN A 34 0.85 14.07 -1.98
CA GLN A 34 0.53 14.61 -3.31
C GLN A 34 1.71 15.39 -3.91
N THR A 35 2.37 16.24 -3.11
CA THR A 35 3.52 17.03 -3.57
C THR A 35 4.65 16.14 -4.05
N PHE A 36 4.97 15.07 -3.31
CA PHE A 36 6.03 14.15 -3.69
C PHE A 36 5.69 13.37 -4.96
N ILE A 37 4.44 12.92 -5.11
CA ILE A 37 3.97 12.22 -6.31
C ILE A 37 4.08 13.14 -7.55
N GLU A 38 3.72 14.42 -7.40
CA GLU A 38 3.85 15.43 -8.46
C GLU A 38 5.32 15.67 -8.84
N ASP A 39 6.22 15.77 -7.84
CA ASP A 39 7.66 15.93 -8.06
C ASP A 39 8.28 14.74 -8.82
N LEU A 40 7.86 13.51 -8.48
CA LEU A 40 8.27 12.30 -9.21
C LEU A 40 7.83 12.33 -10.66
N HIS A 41 6.62 12.82 -10.92
CA HIS A 41 6.10 12.95 -12.29
C HIS A 41 6.87 14.01 -13.09
N GLN A 42 7.12 15.18 -12.49
CA GLN A 42 7.90 16.25 -13.11
C GLN A 42 9.34 15.80 -13.43
N SER A 43 9.89 14.92 -12.58
CA SER A 43 11.21 14.32 -12.77
C SER A 43 11.23 13.15 -13.78
N ASN A 44 10.09 12.85 -14.43
CA ASN A 44 9.89 11.69 -15.31
C ASN A 44 10.21 10.33 -14.66
N VAL A 45 10.16 10.23 -13.34
CA VAL A 45 10.35 8.97 -12.61
C VAL A 45 9.07 8.12 -12.68
N VAL A 46 7.91 8.77 -12.68
CA VAL A 46 6.60 8.11 -12.74
C VAL A 46 5.79 8.70 -13.90
N SER A 47 5.12 7.83 -14.66
CA SER A 47 4.21 8.22 -15.74
C SER A 47 2.95 8.90 -15.19
N LYS A 48 2.19 9.56 -16.06
CA LYS A 48 0.89 10.13 -15.68
C LYS A 48 -0.08 9.07 -15.13
N ASP A 49 -0.06 7.87 -15.70
CA ASP A 49 -0.88 6.76 -15.24
C ASP A 49 -0.41 6.26 -13.86
N GLY A 50 0.90 6.23 -13.63
CA GLY A 50 1.48 5.92 -12.32
C GLY A 50 1.11 6.94 -11.24
N VAL A 51 0.97 8.23 -11.59
CA VAL A 51 0.43 9.25 -10.67
C VAL A 51 -1.00 8.91 -10.26
N VAL A 52 -1.87 8.62 -11.23
CA VAL A 52 -3.26 8.23 -10.96
C VAL A 52 -3.32 7.01 -10.06
N LEU A 53 -2.47 6.03 -10.32
CA LEU A 53 -2.35 4.81 -9.53
C LEU A 53 -1.96 5.09 -8.07
N LEU A 54 -0.89 5.87 -7.84
CA LEU A 54 -0.41 6.23 -6.50
C LEU A 54 -1.45 7.05 -5.73
N MET A 55 -2.14 7.97 -6.40
CA MET A 55 -3.21 8.75 -5.78
C MET A 55 -4.41 7.87 -5.40
N ASN A 56 -4.79 6.91 -6.24
CA ASN A 56 -5.85 5.97 -5.91
C ASN A 56 -5.48 5.07 -4.72
N ILE A 57 -4.22 4.63 -4.64
CA ILE A 57 -3.70 3.90 -3.47
C ILE A 57 -3.85 4.79 -2.23
N ARG A 58 -3.35 6.03 -2.26
CA ARG A 58 -3.47 6.99 -1.15
C ARG A 58 -4.91 7.15 -0.68
N SER A 59 -5.84 7.41 -1.58
CA SER A 59 -7.25 7.61 -1.23
C SER A 59 -7.89 6.36 -0.63
N ALA A 60 -7.50 5.16 -1.05
CA ALA A 60 -8.00 3.92 -0.47
C ALA A 60 -7.58 3.75 1.01
N ILE A 61 -6.40 4.25 1.39
CA ILE A 61 -5.89 4.17 2.77
C ILE A 61 -6.31 5.37 3.64
N GLU A 62 -6.58 6.53 3.04
CA GLU A 62 -6.91 7.77 3.76
C GLU A 62 -8.13 7.67 4.67
N HIS A 63 -9.09 6.81 4.31
CA HIS A 63 -10.32 6.62 5.09
C HIS A 63 -10.21 5.52 6.16
N LEU A 64 -9.06 4.84 6.26
CA LEU A 64 -8.85 3.88 7.34
C LEU A 64 -8.61 4.60 8.66
N ASP A 65 -9.35 4.17 9.68
CA ASP A 65 -9.09 4.56 11.05
C ASP A 65 -7.66 4.13 11.43
N HIS A 66 -6.87 5.06 11.95
CA HIS A 66 -5.49 4.80 12.40
C HIS A 66 -5.42 3.66 13.43
N PHE A 67 -6.47 3.46 14.25
CA PHE A 67 -6.51 2.35 15.20
C PHE A 67 -6.56 0.96 14.53
N LYS A 68 -6.94 0.89 13.24
CA LYS A 68 -6.98 -0.35 12.46
C LYS A 68 -5.65 -0.71 11.80
N TRP A 69 -4.58 0.04 12.02
CA TRP A 69 -3.24 -0.25 11.50
C TRP A 69 -2.51 -1.29 12.35
N ASN A 70 -3.13 -2.47 12.48
CA ASN A 70 -2.57 -3.59 13.20
C ASN A 70 -2.79 -4.90 12.42
N VAL A 71 -2.05 -5.94 12.80
CA VAL A 71 -2.04 -7.22 12.08
C VAL A 71 -3.41 -7.91 12.08
N GLU A 72 -4.14 -7.84 13.20
CA GLU A 72 -5.44 -8.47 13.34
C GLU A 72 -6.44 -7.87 12.36
N ASP A 73 -6.64 -6.55 12.44
CA ASP A 73 -7.54 -5.83 11.53
C ASP A 73 -7.10 -5.96 10.07
N PHE A 74 -5.80 -5.88 9.78
CA PHE A 74 -5.31 -6.07 8.42
C PHE A 74 -5.69 -7.42 7.83
N LEU A 75 -5.72 -8.47 8.65
CA LEU A 75 -6.08 -9.81 8.20
C LEU A 75 -7.59 -9.99 8.08
N THR A 76 -8.37 -9.47 9.02
CA THR A 76 -9.79 -9.81 9.19
C THR A 76 -10.79 -8.72 8.80
N ASP A 77 -10.40 -7.45 8.76
CA ASP A 77 -11.30 -6.34 8.44
C ASP A 77 -11.58 -6.25 6.93
N ASN A 78 -12.84 -5.94 6.60
CA ASN A 78 -13.31 -5.87 5.22
C ASN A 78 -12.72 -4.66 4.46
N ASN A 79 -12.48 -3.52 5.12
CA ASN A 79 -11.86 -2.37 4.46
C ASN A 79 -10.43 -2.71 4.05
N TRP A 80 -9.69 -3.40 4.93
CA TRP A 80 -8.36 -3.93 4.59
C TRP A 80 -8.42 -5.00 3.50
N HIS A 81 -9.46 -5.82 3.44
CA HIS A 81 -9.66 -6.74 2.33
C HIS A 81 -9.80 -6.01 0.98
N GLU A 82 -10.61 -4.94 0.94
CA GLU A 82 -10.79 -4.13 -0.26
C GLU A 82 -9.48 -3.47 -0.71
N ILE A 83 -8.70 -2.92 0.22
CA ILE A 83 -7.39 -2.30 -0.07
C ILE A 83 -6.39 -3.34 -0.58
N ARG A 84 -6.32 -4.52 0.06
CA ARG A 84 -5.46 -5.62 -0.41
C ARG A 84 -5.79 -6.02 -1.85
N ASN A 85 -7.07 -6.18 -2.17
CA ASN A 85 -7.51 -6.50 -3.53
C ASN A 85 -7.20 -5.38 -4.52
N PHE A 86 -7.42 -4.13 -4.13
CA PHE A 86 -7.12 -2.97 -4.95
C PHE A 86 -5.64 -2.92 -5.32
N VAL A 87 -4.73 -3.02 -4.35
CA VAL A 87 -3.28 -2.99 -4.59
C VAL A 87 -2.81 -4.19 -5.41
N VAL A 88 -3.39 -5.37 -5.20
CA VAL A 88 -3.09 -6.56 -6.03
C VAL A 88 -3.53 -6.35 -7.48
N ASN A 89 -4.74 -5.85 -7.71
CA ASN A 89 -5.25 -5.60 -9.06
C ASN A 89 -4.39 -4.56 -9.81
N VAL A 90 -4.01 -3.51 -9.10
CA VAL A 90 -3.05 -2.49 -9.57
C VAL A 90 -1.71 -3.13 -9.95
N PHE A 91 -1.12 -3.96 -9.08
CA PHE A 91 0.15 -4.61 -9.36
C PHE A 91 0.05 -5.54 -10.59
N LEU A 92 -1.07 -6.27 -10.72
CA LEU A 92 -1.30 -7.17 -11.85
C LEU A 92 -1.59 -6.44 -13.18
N SER A 93 -2.12 -5.21 -13.15
CA SER A 93 -2.34 -4.44 -14.38
C SER A 93 -1.04 -3.90 -14.97
N GLU A 94 -0.05 -3.58 -14.13
CA GLU A 94 1.27 -3.07 -14.54
C GLU A 94 2.19 -4.17 -15.10
N LEU A 95 1.89 -5.44 -14.85
CA LEU A 95 2.66 -6.58 -15.38
C LEU A 95 2.26 -6.97 -16.82
N LYS A 96 1.23 -6.34 -17.40
CA LYS A 96 0.74 -6.62 -18.75
C LYS A 96 1.30 -5.64 -19.77
#